data_AF-A0A2R7KMW7-F1
#
_entry.id   AF-A0A2R7KMW7-F1
#
_cell.length_a   1.000
_cell.length_b   1.000
_cell.length_c   1.000
_cell.angle_alpha   90.00
_cell.angle_beta   90.00
_cell.angle_gamma   90.00
#
_symmetry.space_group_name_H-M   'P 1'
#
loop_
_entity.id
_entity.type
_entity.pdbx_description
1 polymer ?
#
loop_
_entity_poly.entity_id
_entity_poly.type
_entity_poly.pdbx_seq_one_letter_code
_entity_poly.pdbx_strand_id
1 'polypeptide(L)'
;MKNILLLCLFIVVSNAFVNAQELKSPDGNLTLTFQLNKEGAPTYSLNYKKKEVIKESKLGFVLKSDIMLNQGFQIAATKFQSENSTWKPVLGEQKEIQNQYNELKADLVQEKSKRKVSIYFRLFNDGLGFRYEFPVQDNLRHFVIQEETTEF
;
A
#
# COMPACT_ATOMS: atom_id res chain seq x y z
N MET A 1 -9.16 56.07 -28.84
CA MET A 1 -9.03 55.50 -27.48
C MET A 1 -10.14 54.49 -27.28
N LYS A 2 -9.85 53.19 -27.39
CA LYS A 2 -10.85 52.14 -27.13
C LYS A 2 -10.12 50.95 -26.51
N ASN A 3 -10.58 50.60 -25.33
CA ASN A 3 -9.86 49.86 -24.30
C ASN A 3 -9.66 48.40 -24.67
N ILE A 4 -8.43 47.92 -24.49
CA ILE A 4 -8.06 46.51 -24.43
C ILE A 4 -8.69 45.92 -23.17
N LEU A 5 -9.65 45.02 -23.34
CA LEU A 5 -10.19 44.20 -22.25
C LEU A 5 -9.44 42.86 -22.27
N LEU A 6 -8.32 42.80 -21.55
CA LEU A 6 -7.54 41.57 -21.38
C LEU A 6 -8.24 40.70 -20.32
N LEU A 7 -9.04 39.74 -20.78
CA LEU A 7 -9.68 38.74 -19.93
C LEU A 7 -8.65 37.66 -19.57
N CYS A 8 -7.94 37.83 -18.45
CA CYS A 8 -7.07 36.80 -17.89
C CYS A 8 -7.90 35.63 -17.37
N LEU A 9 -7.95 34.54 -18.15
CA LEU A 9 -8.50 33.24 -17.76
C LEU A 9 -7.59 32.61 -16.70
N PHE A 10 -7.98 32.72 -15.43
CA PHE A 10 -7.31 32.06 -14.32
C PHE A 10 -7.68 30.57 -14.32
N ILE A 11 -6.89 29.74 -15.02
CA ILE A 11 -7.01 28.28 -14.96
C ILE A 11 -6.48 27.84 -13.60
N VAL A 12 -7.38 27.65 -12.64
CA VAL A 12 -7.08 26.95 -11.39
C VAL A 12 -6.91 25.47 -11.73
N VAL A 13 -5.67 25.06 -12.02
CA VAL A 13 -5.31 23.64 -12.09
C VAL A 13 -5.41 23.10 -10.67
N SER A 14 -6.53 22.45 -10.36
CA SER A 14 -6.67 21.65 -9.15
C SER A 14 -5.81 20.39 -9.32
N ASN A 15 -4.58 20.44 -8.81
CA ASN A 15 -3.79 19.23 -8.62
C ASN A 15 -4.55 18.35 -7.63
N ALA A 16 -5.16 17.27 -8.13
CA ALA A 16 -5.60 16.19 -7.27
C ALA A 16 -4.36 15.62 -6.59
N PHE A 17 -4.16 15.96 -5.31
CA PHE A 17 -3.10 15.40 -4.49
C PHE A 17 -3.35 13.90 -4.35
N VAL A 18 -2.64 13.09 -5.15
CA VAL A 18 -2.49 11.66 -4.87
C VAL A 18 -1.60 11.56 -3.63
N ASN A 19 -2.24 11.30 -2.48
CA ASN A 19 -1.52 11.13 -1.22
C ASN A 19 -0.92 9.72 -1.19
N ALA A 20 0.33 9.60 -1.62
CA ALA A 20 1.12 8.39 -1.42
C ALA A 20 1.52 8.26 0.07
N GLN A 21 1.52 7.03 0.57
CA GLN A 21 1.88 6.67 1.93
C GLN A 21 3.34 6.21 1.93
N GLU A 22 4.19 6.93 2.67
CA GLU A 22 5.60 6.59 2.80
C GLU A 22 5.86 5.84 4.12
N LEU A 23 6.63 4.76 4.06
CA LEU A 23 7.11 4.01 5.23
C LEU A 23 8.62 3.83 5.10
N LYS A 24 9.38 4.17 6.15
CA LYS A 24 10.84 4.01 6.19
C LYS A 24 11.25 2.87 7.11
N SER A 25 12.37 2.22 6.81
CA SER A 25 13.00 1.29 7.75
C SER A 25 13.46 2.03 9.02
N PRO A 26 13.69 1.31 10.14
CA PRO A 26 14.24 1.90 11.35
C PRO A 26 15.53 2.70 11.16
N ASP A 27 16.41 2.28 10.25
CA ASP A 27 17.65 2.98 9.89
C ASP A 27 17.49 4.02 8.76
N GLY A 28 16.30 4.11 8.16
CA GLY A 28 15.98 5.02 7.07
C GLY A 28 16.59 4.67 5.71
N ASN A 29 17.28 3.54 5.57
CA ASN A 29 17.91 3.14 4.31
C ASN A 29 16.90 2.60 3.29
N LEU A 30 15.83 1.93 3.73
CA LEU A 30 14.74 1.51 2.87
C LEU A 30 13.57 2.50 2.99
N THR A 31 12.93 2.78 1.86
CA THR A 31 11.72 3.59 1.78
C THR A 31 10.73 2.90 0.85
N LEU A 32 9.61 2.48 1.44
CA LEU A 32 8.44 1.97 0.75
C LEU A 32 7.49 3.13 0.46
N THR A 33 6.98 3.18 -0.77
CA THR A 33 5.89 4.07 -1.14
C THR A 33 4.71 3.21 -1.55
N PHE A 34 3.57 3.36 -0.86
CA PHE A 34 2.31 2.74 -1.21
C PHE A 34 1.35 3.80 -1.76
N GLN A 35 0.58 3.47 -2.79
CA GLN A 35 -0.46 4.35 -3.33
C GLN A 35 -1.54 3.56 -4.07
N LEU A 36 -2.60 4.25 -4.49
CA LEU A 36 -3.53 3.74 -5.48
C LEU A 36 -3.28 4.44 -6.81
N ASN A 37 -3.25 3.69 -7.91
CA ASN A 37 -3.19 4.28 -9.24
C ASN A 37 -4.55 4.92 -9.63
N LYS A 38 -4.64 5.48 -10.85
CA LYS A 38 -5.87 6.15 -11.34
C LYS A 38 -7.10 5.23 -11.42
N GLU A 39 -6.90 3.92 -11.52
CA GLU A 39 -7.94 2.90 -11.57
C GLU A 39 -8.32 2.39 -10.17
N GLY A 40 -7.68 2.89 -9.12
CA GLY A 40 -7.84 2.39 -7.75
C GLY A 40 -7.16 1.04 -7.52
N ALA A 41 -6.17 0.67 -8.34
CA ALA A 41 -5.33 -0.49 -8.09
C ALA A 41 -4.26 -0.17 -7.05
N PRO A 42 -4.08 -0.98 -6.01
CA PRO A 42 -3.03 -0.77 -5.03
C PRO A 42 -1.67 -1.08 -5.66
N THR A 43 -0.75 -0.14 -5.53
CA THR A 43 0.62 -0.26 -6.02
C THR A 43 1.62 0.08 -4.92
N TYR A 44 2.81 -0.50 -5.03
CA TYR A 44 3.93 -0.17 -4.15
C TYR A 44 5.24 -0.05 -4.93
N SER A 45 6.19 0.70 -4.38
CA SER A 45 7.56 0.74 -4.85
C SER A 45 8.53 0.76 -3.66
N LEU A 46 9.76 0.31 -3.87
CA LEU A 46 10.77 0.21 -2.82
C LEU A 46 12.11 0.77 -3.28
N ASN A 47 12.64 1.69 -2.49
CA ASN A 47 13.95 2.27 -2.68
C ASN A 47 14.90 1.87 -1.56
N TYR A 48 16.13 1.46 -1.90
CA TYR A 48 17.24 1.27 -0.96
C TYR A 48 18.31 2.34 -1.21
N LYS A 49 18.59 3.18 -0.21
CA LYS A 49 19.56 4.28 -0.29
C LYS A 49 19.37 5.14 -1.55
N LYS A 50 18.12 5.50 -1.82
CA LYS A 50 17.66 6.27 -3.01
C LYS A 50 17.84 5.57 -4.36
N LYS A 51 18.18 4.28 -4.39
CA LYS A 51 18.17 3.46 -5.59
C LYS A 51 16.91 2.61 -5.62
N GLU A 52 16.27 2.59 -6.78
CA GLU A 52 15.09 1.76 -7.02
C GLU A 52 15.46 0.28 -6.94
N VAL A 53 14.74 -0.47 -6.11
CA VAL A 53 14.86 -1.93 -5.96
C VAL A 53 13.62 -2.61 -6.53
N ILE A 54 12.45 -2.07 -6.22
CA ILE A 54 11.16 -2.49 -6.77
C ILE A 54 10.51 -1.28 -7.43
N LYS A 55 10.19 -1.43 -8.72
CA LYS A 55 9.42 -0.44 -9.48
C LYS A 55 7.99 -0.37 -8.97
N GLU A 56 7.20 0.54 -9.52
CA GLU A 56 5.76 0.52 -9.25
C GLU A 56 5.18 -0.83 -9.66
N SER A 57 4.78 -1.61 -8.66
CA SER A 57 4.32 -2.99 -8.78
C SER A 57 2.91 -3.10 -8.19
N LYS A 58 2.02 -3.80 -8.89
CA LYS A 58 0.62 -3.98 -8.50
C LYS A 58 0.46 -5.02 -7.39
N LEU A 59 -0.64 -4.87 -6.66
CA LEU A 59 -1.08 -5.74 -5.58
C LEU A 59 -2.55 -6.12 -5.81
N GLY A 60 -2.94 -7.34 -5.46
CA GLY A 60 -4.35 -7.72 -5.38
C GLY A 60 -4.64 -9.15 -5.85
N PHE A 61 -5.92 -9.45 -5.98
CA PHE A 61 -6.41 -10.77 -6.37
C PHE A 61 -7.51 -10.69 -7.43
N VAL A 62 -7.65 -11.77 -8.18
CA VAL A 62 -8.87 -12.12 -8.92
C VAL A 62 -9.48 -13.31 -8.22
N LEU A 63 -10.76 -13.20 -7.84
CA LEU A 63 -11.52 -14.31 -7.27
C LEU A 63 -12.41 -14.93 -8.35
N LYS A 64 -12.90 -16.15 -8.08
CA LYS A 64 -13.93 -16.78 -8.94
C LYS A 64 -15.14 -15.87 -9.16
N SER A 65 -15.82 -16.07 -10.28
CA SER A 65 -16.89 -15.20 -10.78
C SER A 65 -16.39 -13.79 -11.15
N ASP A 66 -15.12 -13.69 -11.54
CA ASP A 66 -14.46 -12.47 -12.02
C ASP A 66 -14.56 -11.28 -11.05
N ILE A 67 -14.54 -11.57 -9.74
CA ILE A 67 -14.48 -10.53 -8.72
C ILE A 67 -13.03 -10.02 -8.66
N MET A 68 -12.83 -8.81 -9.15
CA MET A 68 -11.54 -8.13 -9.18
C MET A 68 -11.29 -7.40 -7.86
N LEU A 69 -10.37 -7.93 -7.04
CA LEU A 69 -9.85 -7.32 -5.81
C LEU A 69 -8.43 -6.78 -6.05
N ASN A 70 -8.19 -6.20 -7.22
CA ASN A 70 -6.94 -5.56 -7.63
C ASN A 70 -7.15 -4.15 -8.21
N GLN A 71 -8.38 -3.63 -8.20
CA GLN A 71 -8.73 -2.31 -8.73
C GLN A 71 -9.98 -1.75 -8.05
N GLY A 72 -10.28 -0.47 -8.31
CA GLY A 72 -11.49 0.20 -7.83
C GLY A 72 -11.53 0.43 -6.32
N PHE A 73 -10.38 0.40 -5.66
CA PHE A 73 -10.26 0.71 -4.24
C PHE A 73 -10.17 2.22 -3.99
N GLN A 74 -10.51 2.58 -2.76
CA GLN A 74 -10.17 3.84 -2.11
C GLN A 74 -9.52 3.51 -0.76
N ILE A 75 -8.62 4.38 -0.32
CA ILE A 75 -7.99 4.25 1.00
C ILE A 75 -8.99 4.77 2.04
N ALA A 76 -9.52 3.85 2.85
CA ALA A 76 -10.43 4.18 3.94
C ALA A 76 -9.68 4.71 5.17
N ALA A 77 -8.54 4.08 5.50
CA ALA A 77 -7.69 4.50 6.61
C ALA A 77 -6.27 3.99 6.41
N THR A 78 -5.31 4.67 7.05
CA THR A 78 -3.92 4.21 7.17
C THR A 78 -3.51 4.26 8.63
N LYS A 79 -2.79 3.24 9.09
CA LYS A 79 -2.26 3.19 10.45
C LYS A 79 -0.78 2.83 10.42
N PHE A 80 0.02 3.63 11.11
CA PHE A 80 1.45 3.40 11.28
C PHE A 80 1.74 2.88 12.68
N GLN A 81 2.63 1.90 12.77
CA GLN A 81 3.11 1.36 14.05
C GLN A 81 4.61 1.04 13.93
N SER A 82 5.27 0.87 15.06
CA SER A 82 6.66 0.44 15.13
C SER A 82 6.77 -0.64 16.20
N GLU A 83 7.60 -1.63 15.95
CA GLU A 83 7.88 -2.73 16.87
C GLU A 83 9.39 -2.83 17.06
N ASN A 84 9.82 -3.08 18.30
CA ASN A 84 11.20 -3.42 18.63
C ASN A 84 11.21 -4.38 19.82
N SER A 85 11.20 -5.67 19.52
CA SER A 85 11.22 -6.73 20.52
C SER A 85 12.35 -7.72 20.24
N THR A 86 12.67 -8.55 21.22
CA THR A 86 13.65 -9.63 21.08
C THR A 86 13.06 -10.91 21.63
N TRP A 87 13.26 -12.02 20.93
CA TRP A 87 12.76 -13.33 21.35
C TRP A 87 13.83 -14.41 21.23
N LYS A 88 13.63 -15.52 21.96
CA LYS A 88 14.58 -16.64 22.04
C LYS A 88 13.95 -17.87 21.38
N PRO A 89 14.49 -18.37 20.26
CA PRO A 89 14.00 -19.60 19.69
C PRO A 89 14.35 -20.80 20.59
N VAL A 90 13.51 -21.83 20.57
CA VAL A 90 13.80 -23.11 21.25
C VAL A 90 14.99 -23.81 20.58
N LEU A 91 15.09 -23.71 19.25
CA LEU A 91 16.18 -24.21 18.43
C LEU A 91 16.40 -23.21 17.29
N GLY A 92 17.65 -22.83 17.01
CA GLY A 92 17.99 -21.90 15.93
C GLY A 92 19.48 -21.59 15.87
N GLU A 93 19.90 -20.92 14.79
CA GLU A 93 21.30 -20.52 14.56
C GLU A 93 21.77 -19.43 15.53
N GLN A 94 20.83 -18.63 16.05
CA GLN A 94 21.08 -17.54 16.98
C GLN A 94 20.32 -17.75 18.29
N LYS A 95 20.92 -17.34 19.40
CA LYS A 95 20.31 -17.44 20.75
C LYS A 95 19.18 -16.43 20.96
N GLU A 96 19.29 -15.26 20.36
CA GLU A 96 18.36 -14.14 20.46
C GLU A 96 18.13 -13.55 19.06
N ILE A 97 16.86 -13.30 18.72
CA ILE A 97 16.46 -12.74 17.43
C ILE A 97 15.75 -11.41 17.69
N GLN A 98 16.30 -10.34 17.12
CA GLN A 98 15.70 -9.01 17.18
C GLN A 98 14.61 -8.88 16.11
N ASN A 99 13.45 -8.37 16.53
CA ASN A 99 12.30 -8.08 15.69
C ASN A 99 12.03 -6.58 15.71
N GLN A 100 12.70 -5.85 14.82
CA GLN A 100 12.59 -4.39 14.73
C GLN A 100 12.12 -3.97 13.35
N TYR A 101 10.92 -3.38 13.26
CA TYR A 101 10.33 -2.91 12.01
C TYR A 101 9.39 -1.73 12.22
N ASN A 102 9.15 -0.99 11.14
CA ASN A 102 8.02 -0.08 11.04
C ASN A 102 6.92 -0.75 10.20
N GLU A 103 5.67 -0.50 10.56
CA GLU A 103 4.49 -1.11 9.94
C GLU A 103 3.55 -0.04 9.37
N LEU A 104 3.05 -0.28 8.16
CA LEU A 104 1.93 0.45 7.55
C LEU A 104 0.79 -0.55 7.33
N LYS A 105 -0.37 -0.27 7.93
CA LYS A 105 -1.63 -0.91 7.57
C LYS A 105 -2.44 0.05 6.70
N ALA A 106 -2.74 -0.36 5.47
CA ALA A 106 -3.62 0.35 4.55
C ALA A 106 -4.97 -0.38 4.46
N ASP A 107 -6.03 0.25 4.95
CA ASP A 107 -7.39 -0.25 4.83
C ASP A 107 -8.02 0.26 3.53
N LEU A 108 -8.39 -0.66 2.65
CA LEU A 108 -8.94 -0.39 1.33
C LEU A 108 -10.41 -0.78 1.27
N VAL A 109 -11.21 0.04 0.59
CA VAL A 109 -12.63 -0.22 0.33
C VAL A 109 -12.98 0.00 -1.13
N GLN A 110 -13.75 -0.92 -1.72
CA GLN A 110 -14.36 -0.71 -3.02
C GLN A 110 -15.70 0.00 -2.86
N GLU A 111 -15.87 1.18 -3.44
CA GLU A 111 -17.08 1.99 -3.25
C GLU A 111 -18.37 1.31 -3.72
N LYS A 112 -18.32 0.59 -4.84
CA LYS A 112 -19.51 -0.04 -5.45
C LYS A 112 -19.93 -1.32 -4.74
N SER A 113 -18.97 -2.20 -4.47
CA SER A 113 -19.21 -3.52 -3.88
C SER A 113 -19.15 -3.52 -2.34
N LYS A 114 -18.69 -2.40 -1.75
CA LYS A 114 -18.44 -2.22 -0.32
C LYS A 114 -17.56 -3.33 0.28
N ARG A 115 -16.70 -3.93 -0.55
CA ARG A 115 -15.71 -4.93 -0.15
C ARG A 115 -14.50 -4.25 0.47
N LYS A 116 -14.01 -4.82 1.56
CA LYS A 116 -12.87 -4.32 2.34
C LYS A 116 -11.71 -5.29 2.28
N VAL A 117 -10.51 -4.77 2.10
CA VAL A 117 -9.24 -5.51 2.14
C VAL A 117 -8.24 -4.64 2.88
N SER A 118 -7.45 -5.23 3.77
CA SER A 118 -6.34 -4.52 4.43
C SER A 118 -5.02 -5.06 3.91
N ILE A 119 -4.05 -4.17 3.66
CA ILE A 119 -2.68 -4.55 3.30
C ILE A 119 -1.76 -4.10 4.42
N TYR A 120 -0.96 -5.02 4.95
CA TYR A 120 0.07 -4.73 5.95
C TYR A 120 1.42 -4.77 5.28
N PHE A 121 2.23 -3.75 5.52
CA PHE A 121 3.63 -3.71 5.16
C PHE A 121 4.46 -3.61 6.42
N ARG A 122 5.50 -4.44 6.55
CA ARG A 122 6.52 -4.37 7.59
C ARG A 122 7.86 -4.14 6.92
N LEU A 123 8.49 -3.04 7.29
CA LEU A 123 9.77 -2.63 6.71
C LEU A 123 10.85 -2.72 7.78
N PHE A 124 11.80 -3.62 7.54
CA PHE A 124 13.00 -3.86 8.33
C PHE A 124 14.17 -3.09 7.72
N ASN A 125 15.35 -3.12 8.33
CA ASN A 125 16.55 -2.49 7.76
C ASN A 125 17.09 -3.25 6.52
N ASP A 126 16.75 -4.52 6.40
CA ASP A 126 17.27 -5.48 5.42
C ASP A 126 16.21 -6.02 4.46
N GLY A 127 14.93 -5.72 4.67
CA GLY A 127 13.88 -6.24 3.82
C GLY A 127 12.48 -5.66 4.06
N LEU A 128 11.61 -5.97 3.10
CA LEU A 128 10.18 -5.66 3.12
C LEU A 128 9.39 -6.97 3.20
N GLY A 129 8.42 -7.04 4.11
CA GLY A 129 7.39 -8.07 4.11
C GLY A 129 6.01 -7.43 4.01
N PHE A 130 5.09 -8.04 3.27
CA PHE A 130 3.70 -7.60 3.25
C PHE A 130 2.72 -8.77 3.20
N ARG A 131 1.47 -8.50 3.54
CA ARG A 131 0.37 -9.47 3.47
C ARG A 131 -0.97 -8.79 3.32
N TYR A 132 -1.95 -9.56 2.84
CA TYR A 132 -3.34 -9.16 2.78
C TYR A 132 -4.12 -9.73 3.97
N GLU A 133 -5.10 -8.97 4.43
CA GLU A 133 -6.10 -9.41 5.40
C GLU A 133 -7.50 -9.15 4.83
N PHE A 134 -8.35 -10.18 4.89
CA PHE A 134 -9.74 -10.10 4.46
C PHE A 134 -10.63 -10.06 5.71
N PRO A 135 -11.01 -8.87 6.21
CA PRO A 135 -11.85 -8.78 7.40
C PRO A 135 -13.21 -9.43 7.15
N VAL A 136 -13.78 -10.04 8.18
CA VAL A 136 -15.13 -10.59 8.14
C VAL A 136 -16.13 -9.47 7.83
N GLN A 137 -16.92 -9.65 6.77
CA GLN A 137 -17.83 -8.65 6.23
C GLN A 137 -18.98 -9.31 5.47
N ASP A 138 -20.09 -8.61 5.29
CA ASP A 138 -21.28 -9.18 4.65
C ASP A 138 -21.08 -9.45 3.15
N ASN A 139 -20.28 -8.63 2.47
CA ASN A 139 -20.09 -8.67 1.01
C ASN A 139 -18.97 -9.63 0.53
N LEU A 140 -18.28 -10.30 1.46
CA LEU A 140 -17.16 -11.21 1.18
C LEU A 140 -16.93 -12.17 2.37
N ARG A 141 -17.73 -13.23 2.48
CA ARG A 141 -17.56 -14.28 3.52
C ARG A 141 -16.86 -15.53 3.01
N HIS A 142 -17.39 -16.12 1.95
CA HIS A 142 -16.81 -17.29 1.30
C HIS A 142 -16.41 -16.88 -0.11
N PHE A 143 -15.17 -17.18 -0.48
CA PHE A 143 -14.65 -16.93 -1.81
C PHE A 143 -13.57 -17.93 -2.15
N VAL A 144 -13.28 -18.05 -3.45
CA VAL A 144 -12.20 -18.88 -3.96
C VAL A 144 -11.27 -17.96 -4.74
N ILE A 145 -10.00 -17.96 -4.37
CA ILE A 145 -8.97 -17.22 -5.10
C ILE A 145 -8.75 -17.94 -6.43
N GLN A 146 -8.82 -17.18 -7.51
CA GLN A 146 -8.50 -17.66 -8.85
C GLN A 146 -7.04 -17.33 -9.19
N GLU A 147 -6.61 -16.09 -8.89
CA GLU A 147 -5.27 -15.60 -9.17
C GLU A 147 -4.85 -14.55 -8.14
N GLU A 148 -3.57 -14.54 -7.79
CA GLU A 148 -2.92 -13.46 -7.08
C GLU A 148 -2.14 -12.62 -8.10
N THR A 149 -2.42 -11.32 -8.19
CA THR A 149 -1.85 -10.42 -9.21
C THR A 149 -0.73 -9.53 -8.62
N THR A 150 0.01 -10.06 -7.67
CA THR A 150 1.12 -9.37 -6.98
C THR A 150 2.36 -9.33 -7.87
N GLU A 151 2.95 -8.14 -8.04
CA GLU A 151 4.16 -7.90 -8.85
C GLU A 151 5.39 -7.56 -7.97
N PHE A 152 6.60 -7.70 -8.54
CA PHE A 152 7.89 -7.40 -7.89
C PHE A 152 8.84 -6.75 -8.89
#